data_AF-A0A3S1S8P5-F1
#
_entry.id   AF-A0A3S1S8P5-F1
#
_cell.length_a   1.000
_cell.length_b   1.000
_cell.length_c   1.000
_cell.angle_alpha   90.00
_cell.angle_beta   90.00
_cell.angle_gamma   90.00
#
_symmetry.space_group_name_H-M   'P 1'
#
loop_
_entity.id
_entity.type
_entity.pdbx_description
1 polymer ?
#
loop_
_entity_poly.entity_id
_entity_poly.type
_entity_poly.pdbx_seq_one_letter_code
_entity_poly.pdbx_strand_id
1 'polypeptide(L)'
;MRTGLTSSVILHAVALAFGLFTLSSPPAMPAADVESVAVDIVPMEAIAQTLQGDKKAVMHDKPAPVPTKRPDVVPNAQKVGENTSDTDKPVTDEAKPKPVEKTAAPPPAPTPTEKPAVED
;
A
#
# COMPACT_ATOMS: atom_id res chain seq x y z
N MET A 1 21.82 -40.07 -8.61
CA MET A 1 21.72 -38.59 -8.53
C MET A 1 21.84 -37.88 -9.88
N ARG A 2 22.68 -38.32 -10.83
CA ARG A 2 22.91 -37.58 -12.09
C ARG A 2 21.80 -37.72 -13.15
N THR A 3 21.20 -38.89 -13.27
CA THR A 3 20.17 -39.18 -14.29
C THR A 3 18.89 -38.38 -14.12
N GLY A 4 18.45 -38.16 -12.87
CA GLY A 4 17.28 -37.34 -12.57
C GLY A 4 17.51 -35.85 -12.79
N LEU A 5 18.73 -35.36 -12.54
CA LEU A 5 19.08 -33.96 -12.82
C LEU A 5 19.12 -33.71 -14.33
N THR A 6 19.75 -34.60 -15.10
CA THR A 6 19.83 -34.46 -16.56
C THR A 6 18.46 -34.52 -17.24
N SER A 7 17.57 -35.42 -16.81
CA SER A 7 16.22 -35.49 -17.38
C SER A 7 15.39 -34.26 -17.03
N SER A 8 15.51 -33.76 -15.80
CA SER A 8 14.81 -32.55 -15.35
C SER A 8 15.23 -31.32 -16.16
N VAL A 9 16.54 -31.13 -16.37
CA VAL A 9 17.06 -30.00 -17.15
C VAL A 9 16.57 -30.06 -18.60
N ILE A 10 16.58 -31.25 -19.22
CA ILE A 10 16.08 -31.44 -20.59
C ILE A 10 14.60 -31.10 -20.67
N LEU A 11 13.79 -31.57 -19.72
CA LEU A 11 12.34 -31.33 -19.72
C LEU A 11 12.00 -29.84 -19.57
N HIS A 12 12.73 -29.13 -18.71
CA HIS A 12 12.57 -27.68 -18.57
C HIS A 12 13.02 -26.92 -19.81
N ALA A 13 14.16 -27.30 -20.42
CA ALA A 13 14.63 -26.66 -21.64
C ALA A 13 13.62 -26.79 -22.78
N VAL A 14 12.99 -27.97 -22.92
CA VAL A 14 11.92 -28.21 -23.90
C VAL A 14 10.70 -27.35 -23.59
N ALA A 15 10.25 -27.30 -22.33
CA ALA A 15 9.10 -26.49 -21.92
C ALA A 15 9.33 -24.99 -22.18
N LEU A 16 10.52 -24.48 -21.87
CA LEU A 16 10.90 -23.09 -22.12
C LEU A 16 10.99 -22.78 -23.61
N ALA A 17 11.62 -23.64 -24.41
CA ALA A 17 11.70 -23.47 -25.85
C ALA A 17 10.32 -23.46 -26.51
N PHE A 18 9.43 -24.36 -26.06
CA PHE A 18 8.04 -24.39 -26.51
C PHE A 18 7.28 -23.12 -26.11
N GLY A 19 7.44 -22.65 -24.86
CA GLY A 19 6.86 -21.39 -24.41
C GLY A 19 7.31 -20.20 -25.25
N LEU A 20 8.62 -20.08 -25.52
CA LEU A 20 9.16 -19.00 -26.35
C LEU A 20 8.71 -19.07 -27.81
N PHE A 21 8.49 -20.27 -28.36
CA PHE A 21 8.02 -20.44 -29.74
C PHE A 21 6.51 -20.17 -29.89
N THR A 22 5.72 -20.50 -28.87
CA THR A 22 4.25 -20.42 -28.93
C THR A 22 3.68 -19.11 -28.41
N LEU A 23 4.31 -18.47 -27.43
CA LEU A 23 3.88 -17.17 -26.95
C LEU A 23 4.51 -16.07 -27.82
N SER A 24 3.67 -15.36 -28.58
CA SER A 24 4.11 -14.11 -29.21
C SER A 24 4.31 -13.04 -28.15
N SER A 25 5.24 -12.13 -28.38
CA SER A 25 5.42 -10.96 -27.54
C SER A 25 4.09 -10.20 -27.41
N PRO A 26 3.78 -9.65 -26.21
CA PRO A 26 2.65 -8.76 -26.09
C PRO A 26 2.81 -7.57 -27.05
N PRO A 27 1.71 -6.96 -27.51
CA PRO A 27 1.78 -5.76 -28.33
C PRO A 27 2.59 -4.69 -27.60
N ALA A 28 3.30 -3.86 -28.36
CA ALA A 28 3.99 -2.71 -27.79
C ALA A 28 3.00 -1.90 -26.95
N MET A 29 3.40 -1.56 -25.72
CA MET A 29 2.61 -0.64 -24.92
C MET A 29 2.37 0.61 -25.76
N PRO A 30 1.13 1.10 -25.89
CA PRO A 30 0.91 2.38 -26.53
C PRO A 30 1.79 3.38 -25.79
N ALA A 31 2.54 4.18 -26.53
CA ALA A 31 3.14 5.38 -25.95
C ALA A 31 1.95 6.19 -25.42
N ALA A 32 1.71 6.10 -24.11
CA ALA A 32 0.91 7.10 -23.48
C ALA A 32 1.71 8.38 -23.69
N ASP A 33 1.17 9.31 -24.48
CA ASP A 33 1.56 10.71 -24.39
C ASP A 33 1.21 11.15 -22.97
N VAL A 34 2.06 10.77 -22.03
CA VAL A 34 2.03 11.23 -20.66
C VAL A 34 2.57 12.63 -20.73
N GLU A 35 1.67 13.58 -21.04
CA GLU A 35 1.87 14.94 -20.60
C GLU A 35 2.19 14.86 -19.11
N SER A 36 3.36 15.34 -18.74
CA SER A 36 3.86 15.32 -17.37
C SER A 36 2.78 15.83 -16.43
N VAL A 37 2.14 14.94 -15.69
CA VAL A 37 1.28 15.36 -14.58
C VAL A 37 2.23 15.94 -13.56
N ALA A 38 2.10 17.24 -13.31
CA ALA A 38 2.84 17.92 -12.26
C ALA A 38 2.42 17.29 -10.93
N VAL A 39 3.24 16.36 -10.42
CA VAL A 39 3.08 15.84 -9.07
C VAL A 39 3.62 16.90 -8.14
N ASP A 40 2.73 17.49 -7.33
CA ASP A 40 3.12 18.34 -6.23
C ASP A 40 3.84 17.48 -5.19
N ILE A 41 5.15 17.66 -5.08
CA ILE A 41 5.96 16.98 -4.06
C ILE A 41 5.68 17.70 -2.76
N VAL A 42 4.71 17.19 -1.99
CA VAL A 42 4.49 17.66 -0.63
C VAL A 42 5.79 17.44 0.16
N PRO A 43 6.39 18.48 0.75
CA PRO A 43 7.58 18.34 1.56
C PRO A 43 7.30 17.37 2.71
N MET A 44 8.05 16.27 2.78
CA MET A 44 7.92 15.26 3.84
C MET A 44 8.23 15.86 5.23
N GLU A 45 8.91 17.00 5.27
CA GLU A 45 9.11 17.81 6.48
C GLU A 45 7.79 18.25 7.13
N ALA A 46 6.72 18.41 6.35
CA ALA A 46 5.40 18.76 6.86
C ALA A 46 4.66 17.58 7.52
N ILE A 47 5.03 16.33 7.17
CA ILE A 47 4.42 15.12 7.76
C ILE A 47 5.14 14.72 9.05
N ALA A 48 6.47 14.89 9.09
CA ALA A 48 7.31 14.47 10.22
C ALA A 48 7.08 15.30 11.51
N GLN A 49 6.48 16.50 11.43
CA GLN A 49 6.24 17.33 12.62
C GLN A 49 5.14 16.82 13.55
N THR A 50 4.35 15.81 13.13
CA THR A 50 3.33 15.19 14.00
C THR A 50 3.93 14.27 15.06
N LEU A 51 5.24 13.97 14.99
CA LEU A 51 5.98 13.16 15.96
C LEU A 51 6.82 14.00 16.94
N GLN A 52 6.59 15.31 17.02
CA GLN A 52 7.25 16.16 18.02
C GLN A 52 6.67 15.83 19.41
N GLY A 53 7.41 15.02 20.19
CA GLY A 53 7.05 14.69 21.57
C GLY A 53 6.95 15.93 22.48
N ASP A 54 6.38 15.76 23.67
CA ASP A 54 6.22 16.85 24.65
C ASP A 54 7.58 17.48 24.99
N LYS A 55 7.72 18.79 24.71
CA LYS A 55 8.95 19.56 24.98
C LYS A 55 9.27 19.67 26.47
N LYS A 56 8.33 19.35 27.35
CA LYS A 56 8.51 19.32 28.80
C LYS A 56 8.74 17.92 29.37
N ALA A 57 8.86 16.90 28.52
CA ALA A 57 9.15 15.55 28.97
C ALA A 57 10.48 15.49 29.74
N VAL A 58 10.49 14.76 30.85
CA VAL A 58 11.72 14.53 31.62
C VAL A 58 12.71 13.77 30.75
N MET A 59 13.90 14.33 30.54
CA MET A 59 14.97 13.62 29.85
C MET A 59 15.44 12.45 30.72
N HIS A 60 15.32 11.24 30.19
CA HIS A 60 15.94 10.05 30.76
C HIS A 60 17.20 9.72 29.96
N ASP A 61 18.38 10.07 30.51
CA ASP A 61 19.69 9.86 29.86
C ASP A 61 19.98 8.40 29.53
N LYS A 62 19.40 7.51 30.32
CA LYS A 62 19.38 6.07 30.06
C LYS A 62 17.98 5.75 29.55
N PRO A 63 17.81 5.28 28.31
CA PRO A 63 16.56 4.63 27.91
C PRO A 63 16.25 3.62 28.99
N ALA A 64 15.08 3.66 29.61
CA ALA A 64 14.63 2.57 30.47
C ALA A 64 14.32 1.43 29.50
N PRO A 65 15.23 0.47 29.25
CA PRO A 65 14.96 -0.60 28.33
C PRO A 65 14.13 -1.54 29.19
N VAL A 66 12.82 -1.31 29.25
CA VAL A 66 11.92 -2.31 29.80
C VAL A 66 12.20 -3.56 28.97
N PRO A 67 12.71 -4.65 29.58
CA PRO A 67 13.01 -5.85 28.83
C PRO A 67 11.75 -6.27 28.09
N THR A 68 11.84 -6.47 26.78
CA THR A 68 10.71 -7.00 26.02
C THR A 68 10.36 -8.35 26.60
N LYS A 69 9.11 -8.50 27.06
CA LYS A 69 8.61 -9.78 27.51
C LYS A 69 8.37 -10.63 26.27
N ARG A 70 8.97 -11.82 26.24
CA ARG A 70 8.60 -12.83 25.25
C ARG A 70 7.14 -13.21 25.52
N PRO A 71 6.28 -13.29 24.48
CA PRO A 71 4.93 -13.84 24.63
C PRO A 71 4.98 -15.28 25.14
N ASP A 72 4.03 -15.66 25.99
CA ASP A 72 3.93 -17.03 26.50
C ASP A 72 3.55 -17.98 25.36
N VAL A 73 4.30 -19.07 25.22
CA VAL A 73 4.03 -20.09 24.19
C VAL A 73 2.91 -21.00 24.68
N VAL A 74 1.80 -21.05 23.94
CA VAL A 74 0.70 -21.99 24.21
C VAL A 74 1.13 -23.39 23.69
N PRO A 75 1.27 -24.41 24.56
CA PRO A 75 1.65 -25.75 24.12
C PRO A 75 0.54 -26.35 23.24
N ASN A 76 0.93 -26.86 22.07
CA ASN A 76 0.06 -27.41 21.02
C ASN A 76 -0.79 -26.39 20.23
N ALA A 77 -0.39 -25.11 20.19
CA ALA A 77 -1.01 -24.14 19.28
C ALA A 77 -0.87 -24.59 17.81
N GLN A 78 -1.99 -24.64 17.10
CA GLN A 78 -2.04 -24.99 15.68
C GLN A 78 -2.15 -23.76 14.79
N LYS A 79 -2.66 -22.63 15.30
CA LYS A 79 -2.87 -21.39 14.54
C LYS A 79 -1.93 -20.29 15.03
N VAL A 80 -1.49 -19.43 14.11
CA VAL A 80 -0.64 -18.26 14.42
C VAL A 80 -1.50 -17.12 14.98
N GLY A 81 -0.97 -16.42 15.99
CA GLY A 81 -1.63 -15.26 16.62
C GLY A 81 -1.45 -15.23 18.14
N GLU A 82 -1.95 -14.17 18.77
CA GLU A 82 -1.81 -13.93 20.22
C GLU A 82 -3.01 -14.46 21.03
N ASN A 83 -3.76 -15.42 20.49
CA ASN A 83 -4.93 -15.99 21.16
C ASN A 83 -4.53 -17.08 22.17
N THR A 84 -5.17 -17.09 23.34
CA THR A 84 -4.97 -18.14 24.37
C THR A 84 -5.51 -19.52 23.96
N SER A 85 -6.45 -19.57 23.01
CA SER A 85 -7.01 -20.81 22.47
C SER A 85 -7.17 -20.71 20.95
N ASP A 86 -6.87 -21.81 20.25
CA ASP A 86 -7.16 -21.92 18.83
C ASP A 86 -8.67 -21.83 18.61
N THR A 87 -9.08 -20.94 17.69
CA THR A 87 -10.49 -20.77 17.30
C THR A 87 -10.62 -21.10 15.81
N ASP A 88 -11.67 -21.83 15.43
CA ASP A 88 -11.93 -22.16 14.01
C ASP A 88 -12.58 -21.01 13.23
N LYS A 89 -12.97 -19.95 13.93
CA LYS A 89 -13.53 -18.76 13.31
C LYS A 89 -12.44 -18.04 12.50
N PRO A 90 -12.72 -17.68 11.24
CA PRO A 90 -11.82 -16.84 10.48
C PRO A 90 -11.64 -15.50 11.19
N VAL A 91 -10.52 -14.84 10.92
CA VAL A 91 -10.28 -13.46 11.37
C VAL A 91 -11.47 -12.63 10.93
N THR A 92 -12.13 -11.98 11.89
CA THR A 92 -13.20 -11.04 11.56
C THR A 92 -12.52 -9.78 11.08
N ASP A 93 -12.62 -9.52 9.78
CA ASP A 93 -12.13 -8.28 9.19
C ASP A 93 -12.77 -7.08 9.92
N GLU A 94 -11.97 -6.07 10.23
CA GLU A 94 -12.52 -4.82 10.76
C GLU A 94 -13.53 -4.24 9.77
N ALA A 95 -14.65 -3.74 10.29
CA ALA A 95 -15.72 -3.22 9.46
C ALA A 95 -15.19 -2.11 8.55
N LYS A 96 -15.21 -2.35 7.24
CA LYS A 96 -14.80 -1.38 6.23
C LYS A 96 -15.53 -0.04 6.50
N PRO A 97 -14.82 1.10 6.54
CA PRO A 97 -15.46 2.38 6.79
C PRO A 97 -16.59 2.59 5.78
N LYS A 98 -17.78 2.89 6.29
CA LYS A 98 -18.97 3.11 5.46
C LYS A 98 -18.69 4.30 4.52
N PRO A 99 -19.06 4.20 3.24
CA PRO A 99 -18.99 5.35 2.34
C PRO A 99 -19.76 6.52 2.96
N VAL A 100 -19.06 7.63 3.19
CA VAL A 100 -19.68 8.91 3.52
C VAL A 100 -20.39 9.41 2.26
N GLU A 101 -21.70 9.65 2.36
CA GLU A 101 -22.44 10.30 1.29
C GLU A 101 -21.85 11.69 1.06
N LYS A 102 -21.17 11.87 -0.08
CA LYS A 102 -20.71 13.18 -0.51
C LYS A 102 -21.96 14.00 -0.83
N THR A 103 -22.26 15.00 0.01
CA THR A 103 -23.23 16.04 -0.33
C THR A 103 -22.86 16.62 -1.69
N ALA A 104 -23.87 16.76 -2.56
CA ALA A 104 -23.70 17.28 -3.91
C ALA A 104 -22.90 18.59 -3.90
N ALA A 105 -22.03 18.75 -4.89
CA ALA A 105 -21.28 19.99 -5.07
C ALA A 105 -22.24 21.20 -5.11
N PRO A 106 -21.88 22.34 -4.51
CA PRO A 106 -22.67 23.55 -4.61
C PRO A 106 -22.93 23.88 -6.09
N PRO A 107 -24.13 24.38 -6.44
CA PRO A 107 -24.41 24.79 -7.81
C PRO A 107 -23.38 25.82 -8.28
N PRO A 108 -23.03 25.81 -9.58
CA PRO A 108 -22.05 26.74 -10.13
C PRO A 108 -22.48 28.19 -9.86
N ALA A 109 -21.51 29.02 -9.46
CA ALA A 109 -21.75 30.43 -9.20
C ALA A 109 -22.34 31.13 -10.45
N PRO A 110 -23.25 32.09 -10.27
CA PRO A 110 -23.83 32.82 -11.40
C PRO A 110 -22.74 33.56 -12.18
N THR A 111 -22.83 33.53 -13.49
CA THR A 111 -21.95 34.25 -14.41
C THR A 111 -21.99 35.76 -14.09
N PRO A 112 -20.84 36.42 -13.91
CA PRO A 112 -20.79 37.86 -13.71
C PRO A 112 -21.45 38.57 -14.90
N THR A 113 -22.47 39.39 -14.63
CA THR A 113 -23.03 40.30 -15.62
C THR A 113 -22.00 41.39 -15.93
N GLU A 114 -21.73 41.59 -17.23
CA GLU A 114 -20.86 42.67 -17.69
C GLU A 114 -21.42 44.02 -17.20
N LYS A 115 -20.58 44.78 -16.51
CA LYS A 115 -20.90 46.15 -16.12
C LYS A 115 -20.95 47.01 -17.40
N PRO A 116 -21.97 47.84 -17.60
CA PRO A 116 -22.06 48.69 -18.79
C PRO A 116 -20.81 49.56 -18.93
N ALA A 117 -20.30 49.64 -20.16
CA ALA A 117 -19.23 50.57 -20.52
C ALA A 117 -19.70 51.99 -20.20
N VAL A 118 -18.86 52.75 -19.50
CA VAL A 118 -19.03 54.19 -19.35
C VAL A 118 -18.69 54.79 -20.71
N GLU A 119 -19.69 55.37 -21.38
CA GLU A 119 -19.52 56.18 -22.58
C GLU A 119 -19.13 57.60 -22.13
N ASP A 120 -18.05 58.14 -22.71
CA ASP A 120 -17.51 59.49 -22.48
C ASP A 120 -18.42 60.59 -23.06
#